data_AF-A0A2A3M5E7-F1
#
_entry.id   AF-A0A2A3M5E7-F1
#
_cell.length_a   1.000
_cell.length_b   1.000
_cell.length_c   1.000
_cell.angle_alpha   90.00
_cell.angle_beta   90.00
_cell.angle_gamma   90.00
#
_symmetry.space_group_name_H-M   'P 1'
#
loop_
_entity.id
_entity.type
_entity.pdbx_description
1 polymer ?
#
loop_
_entity_poly.entity_id
_entity_poly.type
_entity_poly.pdbx_seq_one_letter_code
_entity_poly.pdbx_strand_id
1 'polypeptide(L)'
;MTPAKRCTACLTPSGKPNTRKKPAPTNKRRSKKENLVTDLNTLRASLASGQHVFADTLAFIADNYSYQPQAFDNGGVANAAGQNEGSCKTLGLALLEGLSDQEALLAFGEHYRDVVATPEGSDHGNIRALIKHGLAGVKFAELPLARKA
;
A
#
# COMPACT_ATOMS: atom_id res chain seq x y z
N MET A 1 75.27 -47.87 18.13
CA MET A 1 73.79 -47.96 18.24
C MET A 1 73.25 -48.30 16.85
N THR A 2 72.90 -49.57 16.63
CA THR A 2 72.31 -50.23 15.44
C THR A 2 70.78 -49.98 15.35
N PRO A 3 69.97 -50.54 14.40
CA PRO A 3 70.08 -50.73 12.94
C PRO A 3 68.74 -50.41 12.18
N ALA A 4 68.69 -50.69 10.85
CA ALA A 4 67.50 -51.17 10.08
C ALA A 4 66.29 -50.19 9.89
N LYS A 5 65.39 -50.29 8.89
CA LYS A 5 64.88 -51.41 8.07
C LYS A 5 64.04 -50.85 6.89
N ARG A 6 63.96 -51.62 5.80
CA ARG A 6 62.90 -51.58 4.75
C ARG A 6 61.49 -51.62 5.36
N CYS A 7 60.49 -51.06 4.65
CA CYS A 7 59.33 -51.83 4.10
C CYS A 7 58.25 -50.92 3.45
N THR A 8 57.95 -51.22 2.19
CA THR A 8 56.64 -51.45 1.56
C THR A 8 55.36 -51.03 2.30
N ALA A 9 54.47 -50.27 1.62
CA ALA A 9 53.16 -50.76 1.16
C ALA A 9 52.23 -49.61 0.69
N CYS A 10 51.61 -49.82 -0.47
CA CYS A 10 50.51 -49.06 -1.03
C CYS A 10 49.25 -49.18 -0.16
N LEU A 11 48.44 -48.12 0.00
CA LEU A 11 46.97 -48.20 0.14
C LEU A 11 46.33 -46.84 -0.22
N THR A 12 45.63 -46.77 -1.35
CA THR A 12 44.45 -45.92 -1.54
C THR A 12 43.23 -46.75 -1.14
N PRO A 13 42.13 -46.21 -0.56
CA PRO A 13 41.12 -45.58 -1.41
C PRO A 13 40.24 -44.48 -0.78
N SER A 14 39.75 -43.60 -1.66
CA SER A 14 38.38 -43.07 -1.66
C SER A 14 37.89 -42.24 -0.47
N GLY A 15 38.10 -40.91 -0.56
CA GLY A 15 37.27 -39.91 0.12
C GLY A 15 36.54 -39.04 -0.90
N LYS A 16 35.25 -39.30 -1.15
CA LYS A 16 34.39 -38.41 -1.96
C LYS A 16 34.14 -37.11 -1.17
N PRO A 17 34.33 -35.92 -1.75
CA PRO A 17 33.89 -34.68 -1.11
C PRO A 17 32.36 -34.63 -1.12
N ASN A 18 31.75 -34.63 0.07
CA ASN A 18 30.33 -34.43 0.23
C ASN A 18 30.01 -32.94 0.01
N THR A 19 29.67 -32.56 -1.22
CA THR A 19 29.17 -31.22 -1.52
C THR A 19 27.77 -31.07 -0.93
N ARG A 20 27.69 -30.62 0.32
CA ARG A 20 26.46 -30.14 0.95
C ARG A 20 25.96 -28.94 0.13
N LYS A 21 25.05 -29.18 -0.81
CA LYS A 21 24.33 -28.13 -1.53
C LYS A 21 23.65 -27.25 -0.47
N LYS A 22 24.13 -26.02 -0.30
CA LYS A 22 23.35 -24.95 0.35
C LYS A 22 22.02 -24.87 -0.40
N PRO A 23 20.86 -24.90 0.28
CA PRO A 23 19.61 -24.60 -0.40
C PRO A 23 19.71 -23.19 -0.97
N ALA A 24 19.44 -23.05 -2.26
CA ALA A 24 19.31 -21.76 -2.91
C ALA A 24 18.23 -20.94 -2.19
N PRO A 25 18.40 -19.62 -2.01
CA PRO A 25 17.31 -18.79 -1.53
C PRO A 25 16.20 -18.88 -2.58
N THR A 26 15.08 -19.52 -2.21
CA THR A 26 13.88 -19.57 -3.00
C THR A 26 13.28 -18.16 -3.01
N ASN A 27 13.77 -17.32 -3.92
CA ASN A 27 13.14 -16.04 -4.22
C ASN A 27 11.84 -16.32 -4.96
N LYS A 28 10.82 -16.75 -4.22
CA LYS A 28 9.45 -16.87 -4.71
C LYS A 28 9.05 -15.47 -5.14
N ARG A 29 8.88 -15.28 -6.45
CA ARG A 29 8.18 -14.12 -7.02
C ARG A 29 6.84 -13.97 -6.30
N ARG A 30 6.80 -13.07 -5.31
CA ARG A 30 5.58 -12.67 -4.63
C ARG A 30 4.64 -12.11 -5.70
N SER A 31 3.40 -12.57 -5.73
CA SER A 31 2.47 -12.11 -6.77
C SER A 31 2.15 -10.62 -6.54
N LYS A 32 1.89 -9.84 -7.59
CA LYS A 32 1.62 -8.40 -7.44
C LYS A 32 0.41 -8.11 -6.53
N LYS A 33 -0.55 -9.04 -6.47
CA LYS A 33 -1.68 -8.99 -5.54
C LYS A 33 -1.24 -9.12 -4.06
N GLU A 34 -0.26 -9.96 -3.76
CA GLU A 34 0.29 -10.10 -2.41
C GLU A 34 1.08 -8.86 -1.98
N ASN A 35 1.75 -8.20 -2.92
CA ASN A 35 2.42 -6.92 -2.67
C ASN A 35 1.38 -5.84 -2.36
N LEU A 36 0.33 -5.70 -3.19
CA LEU A 36 -0.72 -4.71 -2.96
C LEU A 36 -1.42 -4.87 -1.60
N VAL A 37 -1.71 -6.11 -1.18
CA VAL A 37 -2.29 -6.37 0.15
C VAL A 37 -1.32 -5.95 1.26
N THR A 38 -0.02 -6.21 1.10
CA THR A 38 1.00 -5.77 2.05
C THR A 38 1.07 -4.25 2.10
N ASP A 39 1.08 -3.59 0.94
CA ASP A 39 1.20 -2.14 0.82
C ASP A 39 -0.06 -1.44 1.38
N LEU A 40 -1.25 -2.01 1.16
CA LEU A 40 -2.50 -1.50 1.73
C LEU A 40 -2.50 -1.59 3.27
N ASN A 41 -1.98 -2.67 3.84
CA ASN A 41 -1.84 -2.80 5.28
C ASN A 41 -0.84 -1.77 5.84
N THR A 42 0.25 -1.50 5.12
CA THR A 42 1.20 -0.43 5.47
C THR A 42 0.54 0.94 5.41
N LEU A 43 -0.27 1.22 4.39
CA LEU A 43 -1.04 2.46 4.31
C LEU A 43 -1.95 2.60 5.53
N ARG A 44 -2.77 1.59 5.84
CA ARG A 44 -3.68 1.63 6.99
C ARG A 44 -2.95 1.87 8.32
N ALA A 45 -1.80 1.24 8.51
CA ALA A 45 -0.97 1.49 9.69
C ALA A 45 -0.46 2.94 9.75
N SER A 46 -0.06 3.52 8.61
CA SER A 46 0.33 4.92 8.51
C SER A 46 -0.83 5.86 8.83
N LEU A 47 -2.01 5.61 8.27
CA LEU A 47 -3.24 6.39 8.55
C LEU A 47 -3.56 6.41 10.05
N ALA A 48 -3.50 5.24 10.70
CA ALA A 48 -3.80 5.09 12.13
C ALA A 48 -2.84 5.89 13.05
N SER A 49 -1.68 6.34 12.57
CA SER A 49 -0.79 7.21 13.34
C SER A 49 -1.35 8.61 13.58
N GLY A 50 -2.33 9.05 12.79
CA GLY A 50 -2.87 10.42 12.80
C GLY A 50 -1.95 11.49 12.20
N GLN A 51 -0.71 11.13 11.85
CA GLN A 51 0.31 12.02 11.29
C GLN A 51 0.56 11.79 9.80
N HIS A 52 -0.25 10.96 9.15
CA HIS A 52 -0.16 10.72 7.70
C HIS A 52 -0.29 12.03 6.91
N VAL A 53 0.50 12.18 5.86
CA VAL A 53 0.46 13.36 4.97
C VAL A 53 -0.30 13.03 3.70
N PHE A 54 -1.07 13.99 3.19
CA PHE A 54 -1.96 13.74 2.06
C PHE A 54 -1.22 13.30 0.79
N ALA A 55 -0.02 13.85 0.58
CA ALA A 55 0.84 13.50 -0.55
C ALA A 55 1.17 11.99 -0.61
N ASP A 56 1.31 11.32 0.55
CA ASP A 56 1.62 9.89 0.60
C ASP A 56 0.42 9.03 0.15
N THR A 57 -0.81 9.46 0.46
CA THR A 57 -2.02 8.83 -0.09
C THR A 57 -2.04 8.94 -1.61
N LEU A 58 -1.73 10.13 -2.16
CA LEU A 58 -1.69 10.31 -3.62
C LEU A 58 -0.56 9.50 -4.28
N ALA A 59 0.62 9.41 -3.65
CA ALA A 59 1.72 8.60 -4.13
C ALA A 59 1.35 7.11 -4.14
N PHE A 60 0.77 6.61 -3.03
CA PHE A 60 0.28 5.24 -2.95
C PHE A 60 -0.72 4.91 -4.07
N ILE A 61 -1.68 5.82 -4.33
CA ILE A 61 -2.64 5.66 -5.42
C ILE A 61 -1.93 5.65 -6.76
N ALA A 62 -1.03 6.60 -7.00
CA ALA A 62 -0.30 6.73 -8.25
C ALA A 62 0.55 5.49 -8.57
N ASP A 63 1.12 4.83 -7.57
CA ASP A 63 1.95 3.63 -7.76
C ASP A 63 1.09 2.40 -8.07
N ASN A 64 -0.05 2.26 -7.40
CA ASN A 64 -0.82 1.00 -7.37
C ASN A 64 -2.05 0.98 -8.27
N TYR A 65 -2.57 2.14 -8.68
CA TYR A 65 -3.85 2.25 -9.37
C TYR A 65 -3.74 3.10 -10.64
N SER A 66 -4.53 2.75 -11.64
CA SER A 66 -4.80 3.60 -12.80
C SER A 66 -5.98 4.49 -12.47
N TYR A 67 -5.79 5.80 -12.63
CA TYR A 67 -6.82 6.81 -12.39
C TYR A 67 -7.44 7.30 -13.69
N GLN A 68 -8.77 7.44 -13.68
CA GLN A 68 -9.54 8.14 -14.69
C GLN A 68 -10.36 9.23 -14.00
N PRO A 69 -10.35 10.49 -14.50
CA PRO A 69 -11.21 11.53 -13.98
C PRO A 69 -12.69 11.12 -14.06
N GLN A 70 -13.39 11.23 -12.93
CA GLN A 70 -14.81 10.93 -12.82
C GLN A 70 -15.53 12.01 -12.03
N ALA A 71 -16.76 12.29 -12.44
CA ALA A 71 -17.67 13.11 -11.64
C ALA A 71 -18.17 12.30 -10.44
N PHE A 72 -18.44 12.98 -9.32
CA PHE A 72 -18.96 12.33 -8.11
C PHE A 72 -19.78 13.28 -7.24
N ASP A 73 -20.69 12.70 -6.47
CA ASP A 73 -21.38 13.38 -5.39
C ASP A 73 -20.85 12.88 -4.05
N ASN A 74 -20.71 13.78 -3.09
CA ASN A 74 -20.30 13.46 -1.73
C ASN A 74 -21.26 14.15 -0.77
N GLY A 75 -22.34 13.45 -0.39
CA GLY A 75 -23.33 13.97 0.55
C GLY A 75 -24.01 15.26 0.06
N GLY A 76 -24.24 15.39 -1.25
CA GLY A 76 -24.81 16.60 -1.87
C GLY A 76 -23.79 17.62 -2.36
N VAL A 77 -22.49 17.39 -2.15
CA VAL A 77 -21.43 18.16 -2.81
C VAL A 77 -21.12 17.53 -4.17
N ALA A 78 -21.58 18.17 -5.24
CA ALA A 78 -21.33 17.73 -6.60
C ALA A 78 -19.96 18.18 -7.11
N ASN A 79 -19.23 17.26 -7.73
CA ASN A 79 -17.90 17.48 -8.29
C ASN A 79 -17.88 17.03 -9.75
N ALA A 80 -17.49 17.92 -10.66
CA ALA A 80 -17.31 17.56 -12.07
C ALA A 80 -16.04 16.72 -12.27
N ALA A 81 -15.98 15.95 -13.36
CA ALA A 81 -14.76 15.22 -13.71
C ALA A 81 -13.58 16.19 -13.87
N GLY A 82 -12.44 15.85 -13.25
CA GLY A 82 -11.25 16.70 -13.24
C GLY A 82 -11.26 17.82 -12.19
N GLN A 83 -12.34 18.00 -11.44
CA GLN A 83 -12.36 18.87 -10.25
C GLN A 83 -12.12 18.05 -8.98
N ASN A 84 -11.48 18.68 -8.00
CA ASN A 84 -11.21 18.08 -6.69
C ASN A 84 -10.57 16.69 -6.82
N GLU A 85 -9.59 16.55 -7.72
CA GLU A 85 -9.03 15.25 -8.09
C GLU A 85 -8.43 14.49 -6.90
N GLY A 86 -7.87 15.22 -5.93
CA GLY A 86 -7.40 14.65 -4.68
C GLY A 86 -8.53 13.92 -3.93
N SER A 87 -9.69 14.56 -3.78
CA SER A 87 -10.88 13.94 -3.19
C SER A 87 -11.41 12.79 -4.05
N CYS A 88 -11.47 12.95 -5.38
CA CYS A 88 -11.92 11.91 -6.29
C CYS A 88 -11.08 10.63 -6.12
N LYS A 89 -9.75 10.76 -6.11
CA LYS A 89 -8.80 9.66 -5.91
C LYS A 89 -8.94 9.03 -4.52
N THR A 90 -8.92 9.82 -3.46
CA THR A 90 -8.98 9.29 -2.08
C THR A 90 -10.30 8.59 -1.79
N LEU A 91 -11.43 9.17 -2.19
CA LEU A 91 -12.74 8.54 -2.02
C LEU A 91 -12.90 7.30 -2.90
N GLY A 92 -12.39 7.35 -4.13
CA GLY A 92 -12.34 6.18 -5.01
C GLY A 92 -11.53 5.04 -4.41
N LEU A 93 -10.38 5.33 -3.81
CA LEU A 93 -9.57 4.35 -3.09
C LEU A 93 -10.34 3.76 -1.91
N ALA A 94 -10.98 4.61 -1.12
CA ALA A 94 -11.74 4.20 0.06
C ALA A 94 -12.84 3.21 -0.29
N LEU A 95 -13.62 3.49 -1.35
CA LEU A 95 -14.67 2.60 -1.81
C LEU A 95 -14.12 1.31 -2.43
N LEU A 96 -13.07 1.40 -3.25
CA LEU A 96 -12.48 0.24 -3.94
C LEU A 96 -11.81 -0.75 -2.97
N GLU A 97 -11.15 -0.27 -1.93
CA GLU A 97 -10.42 -1.08 -0.96
C GLU A 97 -11.19 -1.34 0.34
N GLY A 98 -12.42 -0.83 0.46
CA GLY A 98 -13.26 -1.00 1.64
C GLY A 98 -12.63 -0.38 2.89
N LEU A 99 -12.16 0.86 2.78
CA LEU A 99 -11.76 1.64 3.95
C LEU A 99 -13.01 2.05 4.75
N SER A 100 -12.82 2.23 6.06
CA SER A 100 -13.80 2.86 6.94
C SER A 100 -13.86 4.38 6.72
N ASP A 101 -14.94 5.02 7.19
CA ASP A 101 -15.07 6.48 7.15
C ASP A 101 -13.87 7.18 7.82
N GLN A 102 -13.41 6.65 8.96
CA GLN A 102 -12.28 7.21 9.69
C GLN A 102 -10.97 7.06 8.91
N GLU A 103 -10.72 5.91 8.28
CA GLU A 103 -9.53 5.73 7.43
C GLU A 103 -9.57 6.66 6.22
N ALA A 104 -10.73 6.82 5.58
CA ALA A 104 -10.90 7.75 4.46
C ALA A 104 -10.64 9.21 4.87
N LEU A 105 -11.10 9.62 6.05
CA LEU A 105 -10.80 10.95 6.61
C LEU A 105 -9.31 11.11 6.90
N LEU A 106 -8.67 10.12 7.52
CA LEU A 106 -7.23 10.15 7.80
C LEU A 106 -6.39 10.18 6.52
N ALA A 107 -6.89 9.60 5.43
CA ALA A 107 -6.23 9.62 4.12
C ALA A 107 -6.22 11.02 3.47
N PHE A 108 -6.96 11.99 4.01
CA PHE A 108 -6.81 13.41 3.65
C PHE A 108 -5.68 14.13 4.42
N GLY A 109 -5.03 13.46 5.36
CA GLY A 109 -3.85 13.97 6.06
C GLY A 109 -4.07 15.33 6.72
N GLU A 110 -3.20 16.29 6.41
CA GLU A 110 -3.22 17.66 6.95
C GLU A 110 -4.53 18.37 6.68
N HIS A 111 -5.15 18.17 5.51
CA HIS A 111 -6.41 18.82 5.17
C HIS A 111 -7.55 18.38 6.10
N TYR A 112 -7.56 17.13 6.54
CA TYR A 112 -8.54 16.69 7.54
C TYR A 112 -8.27 17.31 8.90
N ARG A 113 -7.01 17.36 9.33
CA ARG A 113 -6.63 18.00 10.61
C ARG A 113 -6.99 19.47 10.62
N ASP A 114 -6.77 20.18 9.52
CA ASP A 114 -7.11 21.61 9.37
C ASP A 114 -8.62 21.84 9.48
N VAL A 115 -9.43 20.98 8.85
CA VAL A 115 -10.90 21.03 8.97
C VAL A 115 -11.36 20.79 10.40
N VAL A 116 -10.76 19.83 11.11
CA VAL A 116 -11.06 19.56 12.53
C VAL A 116 -10.67 20.75 13.41
N ALA A 117 -9.54 21.41 13.12
CA ALA A 117 -9.10 22.61 13.84
C ALA A 117 -9.96 23.85 13.54
N THR A 118 -10.72 23.85 12.44
CA THR A 118 -11.56 24.97 11.99
C THR A 118 -13.02 24.54 11.83
N PRO A 119 -13.74 24.22 12.92
CA PRO A 119 -15.10 23.69 12.84
C PRO A 119 -16.07 24.61 12.09
N GLU A 120 -15.93 25.93 12.27
CA GLU A 120 -16.76 26.96 11.62
C GLU A 120 -16.29 27.36 10.22
N GLY A 121 -15.20 26.77 9.71
CA GLY A 121 -14.67 27.06 8.38
C GLY A 121 -15.56 26.53 7.25
N SER A 122 -15.37 27.06 6.05
CA SER A 122 -16.05 26.59 4.82
C SER A 122 -15.13 25.87 3.84
N ASP A 123 -13.82 25.80 4.13
CA ASP A 123 -12.82 25.17 3.26
C ASP A 123 -12.99 23.65 3.20
N HIS A 124 -12.46 23.04 2.14
CA HIS A 124 -12.46 21.58 1.93
C HIS A 124 -13.86 20.94 2.01
N GLY A 125 -14.81 21.44 1.20
CA GLY A 125 -16.20 20.97 1.20
C GLY A 125 -16.37 19.45 1.15
N ASN A 126 -15.53 18.72 0.40
CA ASN A 126 -15.57 17.26 0.37
C ASN A 126 -15.21 16.59 1.71
N ILE A 127 -14.22 17.11 2.44
CA ILE A 127 -13.84 16.55 3.75
C ILE A 127 -14.96 16.79 4.75
N ARG A 128 -15.54 17.99 4.77
CA ARG A 128 -16.68 18.32 5.63
C ARG A 128 -17.91 17.48 5.32
N ALA A 129 -18.21 17.27 4.04
CA ALA A 129 -19.28 16.38 3.63
C ALA A 129 -19.03 14.93 4.05
N LEU A 130 -17.79 14.45 3.95
CA LEU A 130 -17.42 13.11 4.40
C LEU A 130 -17.57 12.95 5.92
N ILE A 131 -17.19 13.97 6.72
CA ILE A 131 -17.42 13.97 8.18
C ILE A 131 -18.92 13.83 8.50
N LYS A 132 -19.77 14.52 7.75
CA LYS A 132 -21.22 14.58 8.02
C LYS A 132 -21.99 13.34 7.53
N HIS A 133 -21.59 12.79 6.39
CA HIS A 133 -22.37 11.77 5.68
C HIS A 133 -21.67 10.41 5.57
N GLY A 134 -20.37 10.34 5.88
CA GLY A 134 -19.56 9.15 5.70
C GLY A 134 -19.43 8.73 4.24
N LEU A 135 -18.75 7.61 3.99
CA LEU A 135 -18.60 7.03 2.66
C LEU A 135 -19.93 6.61 2.04
N ALA A 136 -20.96 6.36 2.87
CA ALA A 136 -22.32 6.10 2.42
C ALA A 136 -22.94 7.28 1.62
N GLY A 137 -22.45 8.50 1.85
CA GLY A 137 -22.84 9.68 1.08
C GLY A 137 -22.13 9.82 -0.26
N VAL A 138 -21.09 9.03 -0.53
CA VAL A 138 -20.28 9.15 -1.74
C VAL A 138 -20.86 8.31 -2.87
N LYS A 139 -21.06 8.92 -4.03
CA LYS A 139 -21.63 8.29 -5.21
C LYS A 139 -20.81 8.59 -6.44
N PHE A 140 -20.35 7.53 -7.08
CA PHE A 140 -19.73 7.55 -8.39
C PHE A 140 -20.64 6.84 -9.40
N ALA A 141 -20.70 7.34 -10.64
CA ALA A 141 -21.29 6.57 -11.75
C ALA A 141 -20.41 5.35 -12.08
N GLU A 142 -19.09 5.58 -12.06
CA GLU A 142 -18.06 4.56 -12.23
C GLU A 142 -16.90 4.84 -11.27
N LEU A 143 -16.29 3.79 -10.71
CA LEU A 143 -15.14 3.98 -9.82
C LEU A 143 -13.97 4.63 -10.57
N PRO A 144 -13.34 5.67 -10.01
CA PRO A 144 -12.26 6.41 -10.69
C PRO A 144 -10.92 5.67 -10.70
N LEU A 145 -10.81 4.56 -9.97
CA LEU A 145 -9.59 3.78 -9.82
C LEU A 145 -9.79 2.33 -10.24
N ALA A 146 -8.78 1.80 -10.93
CA ALA A 146 -8.62 0.38 -11.18
C ALA A 146 -7.24 -0.08 -10.72
N ARG A 147 -7.15 -1.23 -10.04
CA ARG A 147 -5.86 -1.82 -9.62
C ARG A 147 -4.99 -2.09 -10.84
N LYS A 148 -3.72 -1.68 -10.80
CA LYS A 148 -2.76 -2.02 -11.86
C LYS A 148 -2.46 -3.52 -11.85
N ALA A 149 -2.39 -4.11 -13.05
CA ALA A 149 -1.98 -5.50 -13.28
C ALA A 149 -0.50 -5.72 -12.95
#